data_AF-A0A5R1NTE2-F1
#
_entry.id   AF-A0A5R1NTE2-F1
#
_cell.length_a   1.000
_cell.length_b   1.000
_cell.length_c   1.000
_cell.angle_alpha   90.00
_cell.angle_beta   90.00
_cell.angle_gamma   90.00
#
_symmetry.space_group_name_H-M   'P 1'
#
loop_
_entity.id
_entity.type
_entity.pdbx_description
1 polymer ?
#
loop_
_entity_poly.entity_id
_entity_poly.type
_entity_poly.pdbx_seq_one_letter_code
_entity_poly.pdbx_strand_id
1 'polypeptide(L)'
;MRSASESTCFAELSAHETLTAEQDAWGSVAQLAAEYETLAAAAQHDRWASLVRASGLSPSQVSDVVNSDAFGPLAAELRRAEAHFVDVASLLPRVVAARGFEDAQDIAAVLRARVAAVVSRDTGAGRTRRVPRLVAGLIPRALGPMDAAMHQALVDRADLIESRAAAVLDQALLAGEPWTRALGPAPRGATATAWRQNACAVAAYRDRYGIVGVRPLGAVPDSTTQKLDAARPHAALETAQWLADERRTHDARRAIVSPGLPPLVTRF
;
A
#
# COMPACT_ATOMS: atom_id res chain seq x y z
N MET A 1 52.09 -1.98 20.72
CA MET A 1 50.89 -2.84 20.61
C MET A 1 49.68 -1.98 20.96
N ARG A 2 48.64 -1.99 20.12
CA ARG A 2 47.38 -1.21 20.18
C ARG A 2 47.43 0.22 19.62
N SER A 3 47.22 0.34 18.30
CA SER A 3 46.20 1.25 17.77
C SER A 3 45.90 0.84 16.33
N ALA A 4 44.83 0.06 16.13
CA ALA A 4 44.37 -0.37 14.80
C ALA A 4 42.85 -0.64 14.77
N SER A 5 42.08 -0.09 15.71
CA SER A 5 40.63 -0.36 15.82
C SER A 5 39.74 0.88 15.78
N GLU A 6 40.29 2.09 15.66
CA GLU A 6 39.50 3.33 15.64
C GLU A 6 39.17 3.83 14.22
N SER A 7 39.93 3.44 13.19
CA SER A 7 39.72 3.96 11.82
C SER A 7 38.60 3.28 11.03
N THR A 8 38.08 2.14 11.46
CA THR A 8 36.99 1.44 10.76
C THR A 8 35.61 1.93 11.21
N CYS A 9 35.48 2.43 12.46
CA CYS A 9 34.20 2.89 13.00
C CYS A 9 33.76 4.25 12.41
N PHE A 10 34.71 5.14 12.10
CA PHE A 10 34.41 6.47 11.55
C PHE A 10 33.95 6.44 10.08
N ALA A 11 34.44 5.47 9.29
CA ALA A 11 34.03 5.31 7.90
C ALA A 11 32.64 4.66 7.75
N GLU A 12 32.24 3.76 8.65
CA GLU A 12 30.89 3.17 8.64
C GLU A 12 29.81 4.15 9.12
N LEU A 13 30.13 5.03 10.08
CA LEU A 13 29.25 6.12 10.52
C LEU A 13 28.94 7.11 9.39
N SER A 14 29.94 7.47 8.57
CA SER A 14 29.76 8.40 7.44
C SER A 14 28.83 7.85 6.34
N ALA A 15 28.88 6.55 6.05
CA ALA A 15 27.98 5.92 5.09
C ALA A 15 26.53 5.86 5.63
N HIS A 16 26.36 5.57 6.92
CA HIS A 16 25.06 5.53 7.58
C HIS A 16 24.42 6.93 7.69
N GLU A 17 25.20 7.95 8.07
CA GLU A 17 24.73 9.34 8.19
C GLU A 17 24.35 9.95 6.84
N THR A 18 25.10 9.63 5.77
CA THR A 18 24.75 10.06 4.41
C THR A 18 23.45 9.37 3.94
N LEU A 19 23.23 8.09 4.32
CA LEU A 19 22.01 7.35 4.01
C LEU A 19 20.78 7.90 4.74
N THR A 20 20.91 8.28 6.02
CA THR A 20 19.80 8.90 6.77
C THR A 20 19.46 10.28 6.22
N ALA A 21 20.47 11.06 5.80
CA ALA A 21 20.25 12.36 5.17
C ALA A 21 19.50 12.25 3.82
N GLU A 22 19.76 11.20 3.03
CA GLU A 22 18.98 10.90 1.82
C GLU A 22 17.56 10.43 2.15
N GLN A 23 17.36 9.71 3.26
CA GLN A 23 16.02 9.31 3.74
C GLN A 23 15.20 10.51 4.22
N ASP A 24 15.83 11.48 4.88
CA ASP A 24 15.20 12.71 5.37
C ASP A 24 14.83 13.66 4.23
N ALA A 25 15.59 13.65 3.12
CA ALA A 25 15.37 14.55 1.99
C ALA A 25 14.01 14.36 1.27
N TRP A 26 13.38 13.19 1.38
CA TRP A 26 12.15 12.85 0.65
C TRP A 26 10.90 12.81 1.56
N GLY A 27 11.09 12.87 2.88
CA GLY A 27 10.03 12.64 3.87
C GLY A 27 9.62 11.17 3.97
N SER A 28 8.95 10.81 5.07
CA SER A 28 8.41 9.45 5.26
C SER A 28 7.20 9.20 4.35
N VAL A 29 6.89 7.92 4.08
CA VAL A 29 5.64 7.52 3.42
C VAL A 29 4.43 8.07 4.18
N ALA A 30 4.49 8.18 5.51
CA ALA A 30 3.41 8.77 6.30
C ALA A 30 3.14 10.23 5.92
N GLN A 31 4.19 11.04 5.82
CA GLN A 31 4.10 12.44 5.43
C GLN A 31 3.59 12.58 3.98
N LEU A 32 4.22 11.88 3.04
CA LEU A 32 3.84 11.92 1.63
C LEU A 32 2.40 11.44 1.40
N ALA A 33 1.96 10.42 2.16
CA ALA A 33 0.59 9.95 2.13
C ALA A 33 -0.41 10.99 2.64
N ALA A 34 -0.08 11.71 3.72
CA ALA A 34 -0.94 12.78 4.23
C ALA A 34 -1.08 13.93 3.21
N GLU A 35 0.01 14.28 2.53
CA GLU A 35 -0.01 15.27 1.45
C GLU A 35 -0.85 14.78 0.26
N TYR A 36 -0.71 13.52 -0.15
CA TYR A 36 -1.54 12.89 -1.18
C TYR A 36 -3.03 12.91 -0.81
N GLU A 37 -3.36 12.51 0.42
CA GLU A 37 -4.74 12.42 0.90
C GLU A 37 -5.41 13.79 0.97
N THR A 38 -4.65 14.84 1.32
CA THR A 38 -5.12 16.24 1.31
C THR A 38 -5.42 16.71 -0.10
N LEU A 39 -4.50 16.51 -1.05
CA LEU A 39 -4.73 16.85 -2.46
C LEU A 39 -5.94 16.09 -3.01
N ALA A 40 -6.03 14.79 -2.71
CA ALA A 40 -7.11 13.94 -3.17
C ALA A 40 -8.47 14.33 -2.56
N ALA A 41 -8.49 14.84 -1.33
CA ALA A 41 -9.70 15.35 -0.69
C ALA A 41 -10.22 16.58 -1.43
N ALA A 42 -9.34 17.55 -1.73
CA ALA A 42 -9.70 18.73 -2.51
C ALA A 42 -10.14 18.36 -3.93
N ALA A 43 -9.39 17.49 -4.62
CA ALA A 43 -9.62 17.10 -6.01
C ALA A 43 -11.00 16.49 -6.26
N GLN A 44 -11.50 15.70 -5.31
CA GLN A 44 -12.69 14.88 -5.47
C GLN A 44 -13.90 15.41 -4.69
N HIS A 45 -13.74 16.49 -3.92
CA HIS A 45 -14.76 17.03 -3.02
C HIS A 45 -16.11 17.23 -3.72
N ASP A 46 -16.14 18.00 -4.82
CA ASP A 46 -17.38 18.37 -5.50
C ASP A 46 -18.07 17.17 -6.15
N ARG A 47 -17.27 16.21 -6.63
CA ARG A 47 -17.76 14.95 -7.18
C ARG A 47 -18.45 14.12 -6.10
N TRP A 48 -17.83 13.97 -4.93
CA TRP A 48 -18.41 13.24 -3.80
C TRP A 48 -19.67 13.94 -3.27
N ALA A 49 -19.66 15.26 -3.13
CA ALA A 49 -20.86 16.03 -2.75
C ALA A 49 -22.00 15.84 -3.75
N SER A 50 -21.68 15.75 -5.05
CA SER A 50 -22.68 15.50 -6.10
C SER A 50 -23.25 14.08 -6.04
N LEU A 51 -22.43 13.06 -5.73
CA LEU A 51 -22.95 11.70 -5.53
C LEU A 51 -23.80 11.58 -4.26
N VAL A 52 -23.46 12.29 -3.19
CA VAL A 52 -24.31 12.37 -1.98
C VAL A 52 -25.65 13.01 -2.33
N ARG A 53 -25.68 14.09 -3.11
CA ARG A 53 -26.91 14.70 -3.62
C ARG A 53 -27.80 13.72 -4.41
N ALA A 54 -27.19 12.83 -5.19
CA ALA A 54 -27.88 11.83 -6.00
C ALA A 54 -28.22 10.53 -5.24
N SER A 55 -27.93 10.44 -3.94
CA SER A 55 -28.01 9.18 -3.17
C SER A 55 -29.41 8.83 -2.65
N GLY A 56 -30.41 9.71 -2.84
CA GLY A 56 -31.77 9.52 -2.32
C GLY A 56 -31.98 10.07 -0.90
N LEU A 57 -30.98 10.75 -0.32
CA LEU A 57 -31.15 11.58 0.87
C LEU A 57 -32.04 12.79 0.58
N SER A 58 -32.77 13.26 1.60
CA SER A 58 -33.49 14.54 1.51
C SER A 58 -32.50 15.72 1.43
N PRO A 59 -32.92 16.89 0.91
CA PRO A 59 -32.03 18.05 0.79
C PRO A 59 -31.39 18.51 2.12
N SER A 60 -32.11 18.40 3.24
CA SER A 60 -31.57 18.72 4.57
C SER A 60 -30.49 17.72 4.97
N GLN A 61 -30.74 16.42 4.84
CA GLN A 61 -29.76 15.38 5.15
C GLN A 61 -28.51 15.48 4.27
N VAL A 62 -28.65 15.86 3.00
CA VAL A 62 -27.51 16.14 2.13
C VAL A 62 -26.67 17.28 2.69
N SER A 63 -27.31 18.38 3.10
CA SER A 63 -26.63 19.51 3.72
C SER A 63 -25.91 19.10 5.00
N ASP A 64 -26.55 18.29 5.85
CA ASP A 64 -25.95 17.78 7.08
C ASP A 64 -24.72 16.90 6.79
N VAL A 65 -24.79 16.04 5.76
CA VAL A 65 -23.67 15.18 5.37
C VAL A 65 -22.50 15.97 4.80
N VAL A 66 -22.75 16.94 3.91
CA VAL A 66 -21.69 17.69 3.23
C VAL A 66 -20.96 18.66 4.18
N ASN A 67 -21.68 19.21 5.17
CA ASN A 67 -21.10 20.12 6.16
C ASN A 67 -20.59 19.40 7.42
N SER A 68 -20.68 18.06 7.49
CA SER A 68 -20.18 17.28 8.63
C SER A 68 -18.65 17.16 8.61
N ASP A 69 -18.04 17.20 9.80
CA ASP A 69 -16.63 16.88 9.98
C ASP A 69 -16.27 15.46 9.51
N ALA A 70 -17.26 14.56 9.47
CA ALA A 70 -17.10 13.20 8.96
C ALA A 70 -17.16 13.12 7.42
N PHE A 71 -17.41 14.22 6.69
CA PHE A 71 -17.45 14.22 5.23
C PHE A 71 -16.10 13.87 4.60
N GLY A 72 -15.00 14.43 5.10
CA GLY A 72 -13.65 14.10 4.65
C GLY A 72 -13.32 12.60 4.82
N PRO A 73 -13.51 12.03 6.03
CA PRO A 73 -13.40 10.59 6.26
C PRO A 73 -14.34 9.73 5.39
N LEU A 74 -15.58 10.18 5.13
CA LEU A 74 -16.48 9.51 4.20
C LEU A 74 -15.91 9.52 2.76
N ALA A 75 -15.46 10.68 2.28
CA ALA A 75 -14.84 10.84 0.96
C ALA A 75 -13.61 9.92 0.77
N ALA A 76 -12.80 9.74 1.81
CA ALA A 76 -11.67 8.80 1.79
C ALA A 76 -12.14 7.34 1.63
N GLU A 77 -13.23 6.93 2.29
CA GLU A 77 -13.81 5.59 2.11
C GLU A 77 -14.47 5.40 0.74
N LEU A 78 -15.10 6.44 0.17
CA LEU A 78 -15.61 6.39 -1.20
C LEU A 78 -14.49 6.22 -2.22
N ARG A 79 -13.37 6.93 -2.03
CA ARG A 79 -12.15 6.74 -2.84
C ARG A 79 -11.61 5.32 -2.71
N ARG A 80 -11.58 4.76 -1.49
CA ARG A 80 -11.19 3.36 -1.26
C ARG A 80 -12.11 2.40 -2.02
N ALA A 81 -13.42 2.59 -1.92
CA ALA A 81 -14.38 1.79 -2.67
C ALA A 81 -14.12 1.85 -4.19
N GLU A 82 -13.91 3.06 -4.74
CA GLU A 82 -13.60 3.25 -6.16
C GLU A 82 -12.26 2.61 -6.57
N ALA A 83 -11.20 2.73 -5.77
CA ALA A 83 -9.92 2.08 -6.00
C ALA A 83 -10.02 0.54 -6.02
N HIS A 84 -11.02 -0.01 -5.33
CA HIS A 84 -11.39 -1.42 -5.33
C HIS A 84 -12.43 -1.79 -6.42
N PHE A 85 -12.66 -0.91 -7.38
CA PHE A 85 -13.62 -1.06 -8.49
C PHE A 85 -15.09 -1.19 -8.06
N VAL A 86 -15.43 -0.70 -6.87
CA VAL A 86 -16.82 -0.57 -6.46
C VAL A 86 -17.41 0.65 -7.15
N ASP A 87 -18.54 0.46 -7.83
CA ASP A 87 -19.29 1.57 -8.40
C ASP A 87 -19.97 2.38 -7.29
N VAL A 88 -19.36 3.51 -6.94
CA VAL A 88 -19.81 4.37 -5.85
C VAL A 88 -21.19 4.97 -6.13
N ALA A 89 -21.51 5.23 -7.41
CA ALA A 89 -22.79 5.82 -7.79
C ALA A 89 -23.97 4.86 -7.54
N SER A 90 -23.77 3.55 -7.72
CA SER A 90 -24.77 2.55 -7.35
C SER A 90 -24.67 2.10 -5.89
N LEU A 91 -23.50 2.20 -5.26
CA LEU A 91 -23.31 1.88 -3.85
C LEU A 91 -24.07 2.84 -2.92
N LEU A 92 -23.95 4.15 -3.15
CA LEU A 92 -24.47 5.17 -2.23
C LEU A 92 -25.99 5.06 -2.00
N PRO A 93 -26.84 4.97 -3.04
CA PRO A 93 -28.27 4.76 -2.84
C PRO A 93 -28.60 3.49 -2.04
N ARG A 94 -27.83 2.41 -2.25
CA ARG A 94 -28.03 1.14 -1.53
C ARG A 94 -27.70 1.27 -0.05
N VAL A 95 -26.60 1.93 0.30
CA VAL A 95 -26.22 2.12 1.72
C VAL A 95 -27.14 3.12 2.43
N VAL A 96 -27.68 4.11 1.70
CA VAL A 96 -28.72 5.03 2.21
C VAL A 96 -30.01 4.26 2.51
N ALA A 97 -30.49 3.46 1.56
CA ALA A 97 -31.74 2.70 1.70
C ALA A 97 -31.68 1.53 2.69
N ALA A 98 -30.48 1.08 3.09
CA ALA A 98 -30.31 -0.10 3.93
C ALA A 98 -30.95 0.02 5.32
N ARG A 99 -30.94 1.21 5.91
CA ARG A 99 -31.57 1.53 7.20
C ARG A 99 -31.73 3.04 7.33
N GLY A 100 -32.84 3.49 7.94
CA GLY A 100 -33.07 4.90 8.23
C GLY A 100 -32.00 5.54 9.13
N PHE A 101 -32.13 6.85 9.32
CA PHE A 101 -31.18 7.70 10.05
C PHE A 101 -31.83 8.37 11.28
N GLU A 102 -32.95 7.87 11.75
CA GLU A 102 -33.74 8.46 12.84
C GLU A 102 -32.93 8.57 14.14
N ASP A 103 -32.07 7.59 14.40
CA ASP A 103 -31.19 7.54 15.58
C ASP A 103 -29.75 8.06 15.30
N ALA A 104 -29.49 8.59 14.10
CA ALA A 104 -28.14 8.95 13.69
C ALA A 104 -27.77 10.35 14.18
N GLN A 105 -26.79 10.44 15.08
CA GLN A 105 -26.20 11.72 15.49
C GLN A 105 -25.43 12.41 14.35
N ASP A 106 -24.82 11.62 13.46
CA ASP A 106 -24.09 12.10 12.28
C ASP A 106 -24.28 11.11 11.13
N ILE A 107 -25.01 11.55 10.11
CA ILE A 107 -25.35 10.75 8.93
C ILE A 107 -24.07 10.41 8.13
N ALA A 108 -23.11 11.33 8.03
CA ALA A 108 -21.88 11.11 7.27
C ALA A 108 -21.03 10.01 7.92
N ALA A 109 -20.94 9.99 9.25
CA ALA A 109 -20.26 8.93 10.00
C ALA A 109 -20.94 7.56 9.81
N VAL A 110 -22.27 7.52 9.81
CA VAL A 110 -23.04 6.28 9.55
C VAL A 110 -22.80 5.78 8.11
N LEU A 111 -22.84 6.67 7.11
CA LEU A 111 -22.56 6.31 5.72
C LEU A 111 -21.14 5.78 5.56
N ARG A 112 -20.15 6.42 6.19
CA ARG A 112 -18.75 5.97 6.18
C ARG A 112 -18.65 4.55 6.71
N ALA A 113 -19.25 4.26 7.86
CA ALA A 113 -19.22 2.92 8.45
C ALA A 113 -19.89 1.87 7.53
N ARG A 114 -21.01 2.22 6.89
CA ARG A 114 -21.71 1.34 5.95
C ARG A 114 -20.87 1.06 4.69
N VAL A 115 -20.25 2.09 4.11
CA VAL A 115 -19.36 1.95 2.94
C VAL A 115 -18.16 1.08 3.28
N ALA A 116 -17.48 1.35 4.41
CA ALA A 116 -16.34 0.55 4.86
C ALA A 116 -16.72 -0.93 5.03
N ALA A 117 -17.89 -1.23 5.62
CA ALA A 117 -18.38 -2.59 5.77
C ALA A 117 -18.61 -3.31 4.43
N VAL A 118 -19.09 -2.61 3.39
CA VAL A 118 -19.24 -3.19 2.05
C VAL A 118 -17.87 -3.49 1.44
N VAL A 119 -16.93 -2.55 1.49
CA VAL A 119 -15.58 -2.72 0.94
C VAL A 119 -14.84 -3.87 1.62
N SER A 120 -14.93 -4.00 2.95
CA SER A 120 -14.30 -5.12 3.67
C SER A 120 -14.90 -6.48 3.31
N ARG A 121 -16.21 -6.57 3.05
CA ARG A 121 -16.86 -7.82 2.65
C ARG A 121 -16.48 -8.26 1.24
N ASP A 122 -16.40 -7.31 0.30
CA ASP A 122 -16.08 -7.62 -1.09
C ASP A 122 -14.60 -8.01 -1.27
N THR A 123 -13.71 -7.43 -0.47
CA THR A 123 -12.29 -7.77 -0.45
C THR A 123 -12.00 -9.12 0.22
N GLY A 124 -12.69 -9.46 1.30
CA GLY A 124 -12.49 -10.74 2.03
C GLY A 124 -13.10 -11.96 1.33
N ALA A 125 -14.11 -11.79 0.47
CA ALA A 125 -14.82 -12.90 -0.15
C ALA A 125 -14.19 -13.43 -1.46
N GLY A 126 -13.00 -12.95 -1.85
CA GLY A 126 -12.33 -13.35 -3.10
C GLY A 126 -13.11 -13.02 -4.38
N ARG A 127 -14.13 -12.15 -4.29
CA ARG A 127 -15.07 -11.86 -5.40
C ARG A 127 -14.51 -10.90 -6.44
N THR A 128 -13.51 -10.09 -6.09
CA THR A 128 -12.88 -9.18 -7.04
C THR A 128 -11.64 -9.82 -7.66
N ARG A 129 -11.76 -10.34 -8.89
CA ARG A 129 -10.60 -10.79 -9.70
C ARG A 129 -9.64 -9.66 -10.10
N ARG A 130 -9.97 -8.40 -9.80
CA ARG A 130 -9.19 -7.22 -10.23
C ARG A 130 -8.27 -6.76 -9.09
N VAL A 131 -7.03 -6.46 -9.44
CA VAL A 131 -6.03 -5.89 -8.51
C VAL A 131 -6.38 -4.44 -8.20
N PRO A 132 -6.64 -4.06 -6.93
CA PRO A 132 -6.98 -2.70 -6.54
C PRO A 132 -5.98 -1.66 -7.03
N ARG A 133 -6.45 -0.45 -7.37
CA ARG A 133 -5.60 0.65 -7.83
C ARG A 133 -5.05 1.43 -6.63
N LEU A 134 -3.88 1.02 -6.17
CA LEU A 134 -3.21 1.58 -4.99
C LEU A 134 -1.86 2.19 -5.36
N VAL A 135 -1.49 3.28 -4.69
CA VAL A 135 -0.13 3.85 -4.71
C VAL A 135 0.72 3.09 -3.69
N ALA A 136 1.89 2.62 -4.12
CA ALA A 136 2.80 1.77 -3.33
C ALA A 136 2.09 0.58 -2.63
N GLY A 137 1.01 0.06 -3.24
CA GLY A 137 0.23 -1.05 -2.67
C GLY A 137 -0.53 -0.73 -1.39
N LEU A 138 -0.68 0.56 -1.01
CA LEU A 138 -1.24 0.97 0.27
C LEU A 138 -2.34 2.02 0.15
N ILE A 139 -2.07 3.11 -0.55
CA ILE A 139 -2.94 4.30 -0.54
C ILE A 139 -3.92 4.21 -1.70
N PRO A 140 -5.24 4.30 -1.47
CA PRO A 140 -6.23 4.33 -2.54
C PRO A 140 -5.96 5.47 -3.53
N ARG A 141 -5.75 5.13 -4.80
CA ARG A 141 -5.52 6.14 -5.83
C ARG A 141 -6.80 6.98 -6.00
N ALA A 142 -6.64 8.29 -6.07
CA ALA A 142 -7.71 9.19 -6.47
C ALA A 142 -7.99 9.01 -7.97
N LEU A 143 -9.22 8.62 -8.30
CA LEU A 143 -9.67 8.33 -9.66
C LEU A 143 -10.85 9.22 -10.04
N GLY A 144 -11.27 9.09 -11.29
CA GLY A 144 -12.40 9.83 -11.85
C GLY A 144 -12.02 11.24 -12.34
N PRO A 145 -13.02 12.01 -12.80
CA PRO A 145 -12.79 13.34 -13.35
C PRO A 145 -12.32 14.30 -12.24
N MET A 146 -11.27 15.06 -12.54
CA MET A 146 -10.72 16.14 -11.72
C MET A 146 -9.94 17.11 -12.62
N ASP A 147 -9.63 18.30 -12.10
CA ASP A 147 -8.79 19.27 -12.79
C ASP A 147 -7.41 18.69 -13.17
N ALA A 148 -6.87 19.11 -14.32
CA ALA A 148 -5.63 18.57 -14.85
C ALA A 148 -4.41 18.85 -13.95
N ALA A 149 -4.34 20.04 -13.32
CA ALA A 149 -3.25 20.37 -12.42
C ALA A 149 -3.34 19.55 -11.12
N MET A 150 -4.56 19.33 -10.63
CA MET A 150 -4.78 18.49 -9.45
C MET A 150 -4.46 17.01 -9.73
N HIS A 151 -4.84 16.51 -10.91
CA HIS A 151 -4.45 15.18 -11.36
C HIS A 151 -2.92 15.04 -11.44
N GLN A 152 -2.23 16.03 -12.02
CA GLN A 152 -0.76 16.01 -12.10
C GLN A 152 -0.12 16.03 -10.71
N ALA A 153 -0.57 16.89 -9.80
CA ALA A 153 -0.06 16.93 -8.44
C ALA A 153 -0.23 15.59 -7.69
N LEU A 154 -1.32 14.86 -7.95
CA LEU A 154 -1.54 13.52 -7.42
C LEU A 154 -0.61 12.48 -8.05
N VAL A 155 -0.31 12.58 -9.35
CA VAL A 155 0.68 11.72 -10.02
C VAL A 155 2.07 11.96 -9.43
N ASP A 156 2.51 13.21 -9.38
CA ASP A 156 3.82 13.59 -8.83
C ASP A 156 3.97 13.08 -7.39
N ARG A 157 2.92 13.24 -6.58
CA ARG A 157 2.93 12.75 -5.20
C ARG A 157 2.96 11.23 -5.11
N ALA A 158 2.25 10.54 -6.00
CA ALA A 158 2.29 9.08 -6.07
C ALA A 158 3.68 8.57 -6.42
N ASP A 159 4.37 9.21 -7.36
CA ASP A 159 5.72 8.84 -7.79
C ASP A 159 6.74 9.03 -6.65
N LEU A 160 6.60 10.09 -5.85
CA LEU A 160 7.41 10.29 -4.63
C LEU A 160 7.19 9.16 -3.61
N ILE A 161 5.93 8.76 -3.38
CA ILE A 161 5.60 7.67 -2.44
C ILE A 161 6.18 6.34 -2.92
N GLU A 162 6.06 6.04 -4.21
CA GLU A 162 6.58 4.80 -4.80
C GLU A 162 8.11 4.77 -4.79
N SER A 163 8.75 5.92 -5.04
CA SER A 163 10.21 6.07 -4.95
C SER A 163 10.71 5.87 -3.52
N ARG A 164 10.04 6.49 -2.53
CA ARG A 164 10.35 6.29 -1.11
C ARG A 164 10.21 4.83 -0.69
N ALA A 165 9.13 4.17 -1.08
CA ALA A 165 8.91 2.75 -0.78
C ALA A 165 10.00 1.85 -1.37
N ALA A 166 10.43 2.13 -2.61
CA ALA A 166 11.52 1.41 -3.25
C ALA A 166 12.86 1.63 -2.54
N ALA A 167 13.17 2.88 -2.16
CA ALA A 167 14.38 3.21 -1.42
C ALA A 167 14.44 2.51 -0.06
N VAL A 168 13.32 2.51 0.70
CA VAL A 168 13.22 1.80 1.99
C VAL A 168 13.47 0.29 1.81
N LEU A 169 12.91 -0.31 0.76
CA LEU A 169 13.15 -1.72 0.45
C LEU A 169 14.63 -1.98 0.13
N ASP A 170 15.21 -1.20 -0.78
CA ASP A 170 16.59 -1.40 -1.22
C ASP A 170 17.58 -1.24 -0.05
N GLN A 171 17.38 -0.23 0.80
CA GLN A 171 18.19 -0.02 1.99
C GLN A 171 18.07 -1.18 2.98
N ALA A 172 16.85 -1.66 3.23
CA ALA A 172 16.65 -2.80 4.12
C ALA A 172 17.29 -4.09 3.58
N LEU A 173 17.25 -4.32 2.26
CA LEU A 173 17.91 -5.46 1.62
C LEU A 173 19.43 -5.34 1.70
N LEU A 174 20.00 -4.16 1.45
CA LEU A 174 21.44 -3.88 1.56
C LEU A 174 21.95 -4.06 2.98
N ALA A 175 21.21 -3.56 3.98
CA ALA A 175 21.54 -3.69 5.39
C ALA A 175 21.31 -5.11 5.96
N GLY A 176 20.67 -6.01 5.20
CA GLY A 176 20.34 -7.35 5.67
C GLY A 176 19.33 -7.35 6.83
N GLU A 177 18.42 -6.36 6.85
CA GLU A 177 17.43 -6.17 7.90
C GLU A 177 16.62 -7.45 8.16
N PRO A 178 16.41 -7.88 9.42
CA PRO A 178 15.84 -9.19 9.73
C PRO A 178 14.48 -9.48 9.09
N TRP A 179 13.65 -8.46 8.91
CA TRP A 179 12.31 -8.61 8.35
C TRP A 179 12.35 -8.97 6.85
N THR A 180 13.40 -8.58 6.13
CA THR A 180 13.52 -8.86 4.68
C THR A 180 13.66 -10.36 4.41
N ARG A 181 14.17 -11.14 5.36
CA ARG A 181 14.25 -12.60 5.27
C ARG A 181 12.88 -13.24 5.08
N ALA A 182 11.83 -12.65 5.63
CA ALA A 182 10.47 -13.15 5.49
C ALA A 182 9.86 -12.87 4.09
N LEU A 183 10.46 -11.99 3.28
CA LEU A 183 10.06 -11.80 1.88
C LEU A 183 10.53 -12.95 0.97
N GLY A 184 11.49 -13.76 1.43
CA GLY A 184 12.21 -14.73 0.61
C GLY A 184 13.27 -14.08 -0.29
N PRO A 185 14.14 -14.88 -0.94
CA PRO A 185 15.15 -14.37 -1.85
C PRO A 185 14.53 -13.71 -3.09
N ALA A 186 15.08 -12.58 -3.51
CA ALA A 186 14.64 -11.89 -4.73
C ALA A 186 14.82 -12.81 -5.96
N PRO A 187 13.74 -13.11 -6.72
CA PRO A 187 13.83 -13.94 -7.90
C PRO A 187 14.48 -13.18 -9.07
N ARG A 188 15.01 -13.91 -10.05
CA ARG A 188 15.52 -13.37 -11.32
C ARG A 188 14.52 -13.65 -12.45
N GLY A 189 14.51 -12.79 -13.47
CA GLY A 189 13.67 -12.98 -14.67
C GLY A 189 12.26 -12.41 -14.51
N ALA A 190 11.27 -13.05 -15.14
CA ALA A 190 9.93 -12.48 -15.33
C ALA A 190 9.16 -12.18 -14.02
N THR A 191 9.46 -12.89 -12.92
CA THR A 191 8.79 -12.69 -11.62
C THR A 191 9.46 -11.63 -10.74
N ALA A 192 10.65 -11.14 -11.11
CA ALA A 192 11.43 -10.18 -10.31
C ALA A 192 10.65 -8.88 -10.07
N THR A 193 10.00 -8.36 -11.10
CA THR A 193 9.19 -7.12 -11.01
C THR A 193 8.01 -7.31 -10.07
N ALA A 194 7.29 -8.43 -10.17
CA ALA A 194 6.13 -8.71 -9.31
C ALA A 194 6.55 -8.92 -7.85
N TRP A 195 7.67 -9.61 -7.61
CA TRP A 195 8.22 -9.75 -6.26
C TRP A 195 8.59 -8.39 -5.68
N ARG A 196 9.30 -7.55 -6.46
CA ARG A 196 9.74 -6.23 -6.03
C ARG A 196 8.55 -5.31 -5.71
N GLN A 197 7.50 -5.31 -6.54
CA GLN A 197 6.27 -4.55 -6.27
C GLN A 197 5.61 -4.95 -4.95
N ASN A 198 5.52 -6.25 -4.66
CA ASN A 198 4.93 -6.72 -3.41
C ASN A 198 5.84 -6.42 -2.20
N ALA A 199 7.16 -6.55 -2.36
CA ALA A 199 8.13 -6.17 -1.33
C ALA A 199 8.11 -4.66 -1.04
N CYS A 200 7.96 -3.81 -2.06
CA CYS A 200 7.79 -2.36 -1.89
C CYS A 200 6.51 -2.03 -1.12
N ALA A 201 5.41 -2.78 -1.31
CA ALA A 201 4.19 -2.57 -0.54
C ALA A 201 4.38 -2.87 0.96
N VAL A 202 5.16 -3.90 1.29
CA VAL A 202 5.55 -4.20 2.69
C VAL A 202 6.44 -3.08 3.24
N ALA A 203 7.43 -2.61 2.46
CA ALA A 203 8.31 -1.52 2.86
C ALA A 203 7.54 -0.20 3.09
N ALA A 204 6.61 0.14 2.19
CA ALA A 204 5.75 1.31 2.30
C ALA A 204 4.90 1.26 3.58
N TYR A 205 4.32 0.10 3.88
CA TYR A 205 3.54 -0.09 5.11
C TYR A 205 4.41 0.10 6.36
N ARG A 206 5.61 -0.47 6.37
CA ARG A 206 6.55 -0.32 7.48
C ARG A 206 6.93 1.13 7.71
N ASP A 207 7.30 1.84 6.66
CA ASP A 207 7.69 3.26 6.73
C ASP A 207 6.52 4.14 7.16
N ARG A 208 5.31 3.91 6.62
CA ARG A 208 4.09 4.65 6.99
C ARG A 208 3.77 4.56 8.48
N TYR A 209 3.95 3.38 9.08
CA TYR A 209 3.54 3.12 10.46
C TYR A 209 4.72 3.07 11.44
N GLY A 210 5.93 3.47 11.01
CA GLY A 210 7.13 3.45 11.86
C GLY A 210 7.47 2.07 12.42
N ILE A 211 7.21 1.00 11.66
CA ILE A 211 7.36 -0.37 12.15
C ILE A 211 8.84 -0.76 12.16
N VAL A 212 9.36 -0.94 13.37
CA VAL A 212 10.72 -1.44 13.61
C VAL A 212 10.68 -2.91 14.05
N GLY A 213 11.75 -3.64 13.77
CA GLY A 213 11.94 -5.02 14.23
C GLY A 213 11.62 -6.10 13.19
N VAL A 214 11.69 -7.35 13.64
CA VAL A 214 11.78 -8.55 12.79
C VAL A 214 10.49 -8.93 12.07
N ARG A 215 9.33 -8.53 12.60
CA ARG A 215 8.03 -8.85 11.97
C ARG A 215 7.81 -7.88 10.81
N PRO A 216 7.66 -8.36 9.56
CA PRO A 216 7.50 -7.48 8.40
C PRO A 216 6.34 -6.49 8.56
N LEU A 217 5.22 -6.93 9.15
CA LEU A 217 4.01 -6.13 9.30
C LEU A 217 3.74 -5.68 10.75
N GLY A 218 4.74 -5.79 11.64
CA GLY A 218 4.62 -5.28 13.01
C GLY A 218 3.65 -6.06 13.90
N ALA A 219 3.09 -5.39 14.90
CA ALA A 219 2.05 -5.92 15.77
C ALA A 219 0.67 -5.88 15.08
N VAL A 220 -0.33 -6.49 15.71
CA VAL A 220 -1.72 -6.40 15.23
C VAL A 220 -2.12 -4.91 15.22
N PRO A 221 -2.72 -4.40 14.13
CA PRO A 221 -3.13 -3.01 14.04
C PRO A 221 -4.13 -2.59 15.12
N ASP A 222 -3.90 -1.45 15.75
CA ASP A 222 -4.77 -0.93 16.81
C ASP A 222 -5.91 -0.06 16.25
N SER A 223 -5.64 0.72 15.18
CA SER A 223 -6.62 1.62 14.57
C SER A 223 -7.39 0.99 13.41
N THR A 224 -8.64 1.43 13.19
CA THR A 224 -9.45 0.99 12.03
C THR A 224 -8.77 1.29 10.70
N THR A 225 -8.13 2.45 10.56
CA THR A 225 -7.37 2.84 9.36
C THR A 225 -6.22 1.88 9.10
N GLN A 226 -5.41 1.58 10.12
CA GLN A 226 -4.30 0.65 9.98
C GLN A 226 -4.77 -0.79 9.71
N LYS A 227 -5.91 -1.22 10.26
CA LYS A 227 -6.53 -2.52 9.94
C LYS A 227 -6.89 -2.64 8.47
N LEU A 228 -7.51 -1.60 7.89
CA LEU A 228 -7.87 -1.56 6.48
C LEU A 228 -6.62 -1.54 5.59
N ASP A 229 -5.64 -0.75 5.97
CA ASP A 229 -4.37 -0.62 5.27
C ASP A 229 -3.51 -1.90 5.36
N ALA A 230 -3.61 -2.67 6.44
CA ALA A 230 -2.81 -3.88 6.65
C ALA A 230 -3.21 -5.05 5.75
N ALA A 231 -4.46 -5.11 5.27
CA ALA A 231 -4.93 -6.25 4.48
C ALA A 231 -4.10 -6.48 3.20
N ARG A 232 -3.74 -5.40 2.49
CA ARG A 232 -3.00 -5.51 1.22
C ARG A 232 -1.50 -5.86 1.40
N PRO A 233 -0.75 -5.28 2.35
CA PRO A 233 0.60 -5.70 2.71
C PRO A 233 0.68 -7.15 3.19
N HIS A 234 -0.34 -7.68 3.87
CA HIS A 234 -0.41 -9.12 4.20
C HIS A 234 -0.43 -9.97 2.93
N ALA A 235 -1.36 -9.69 2.01
CA ALA A 235 -1.42 -10.39 0.72
C ALA A 235 -0.14 -10.19 -0.13
N ALA A 236 0.51 -9.02 -0.02
CA ALA A 236 1.77 -8.74 -0.70
C ALA A 236 2.91 -9.61 -0.15
N LEU A 237 3.02 -9.72 1.17
CA LEU A 237 4.01 -10.57 1.82
C LEU A 237 3.86 -12.03 1.39
N GLU A 238 2.64 -12.56 1.42
CA GLU A 238 2.33 -13.93 0.97
C GLU A 238 2.69 -14.14 -0.50
N THR A 239 2.37 -13.17 -1.36
CA THR A 239 2.70 -13.24 -2.80
C THR A 239 4.21 -13.18 -3.03
N ALA A 240 4.95 -12.34 -2.31
CA ALA A 240 6.40 -12.26 -2.40
C ALA A 240 7.06 -13.58 -1.99
N GLN A 241 6.60 -14.20 -0.89
CA GLN A 241 7.07 -15.51 -0.45
C GLN A 241 6.82 -16.58 -1.50
N TRP A 242 5.61 -16.63 -2.06
CA TRP A 242 5.24 -17.59 -3.09
C TRP A 242 6.12 -17.45 -4.35
N LEU A 243 6.35 -16.22 -4.83
CA LEU A 243 7.21 -15.95 -5.99
C LEU A 243 8.68 -16.35 -5.74
N ALA A 244 9.17 -16.19 -4.51
CA ALA A 244 10.50 -16.63 -4.12
C ALA A 244 10.61 -18.18 -4.09
N ASP A 245 9.54 -18.87 -3.71
CA ASP A 245 9.49 -20.33 -3.59
C ASP A 245 9.32 -21.04 -4.92
N GLU A 246 8.48 -20.52 -5.82
CA GLU A 246 8.36 -21.03 -7.19
C GLU A 246 9.73 -21.09 -7.89
N ARG A 247 10.57 -20.08 -7.65
CA ARG A 247 11.92 -20.07 -8.22
C ARG A 247 12.81 -21.16 -7.61
N ARG A 248 12.79 -21.34 -6.28
CA ARG A 248 13.56 -22.41 -5.60
C ARG A 248 13.20 -23.78 -6.15
N THR A 249 11.91 -24.04 -6.35
CA THR A 249 11.46 -25.32 -6.93
C THR A 249 11.86 -25.47 -8.40
N HIS A 250 11.83 -24.40 -9.20
CA HIS A 250 12.31 -24.44 -10.58
C HIS A 250 13.84 -24.67 -10.68
N ASP A 251 14.65 -24.02 -9.84
CA ASP A 251 16.10 -24.23 -9.79
C ASP A 251 16.46 -25.65 -9.36
N ALA A 252 15.80 -26.17 -8.31
CA ALA A 252 15.99 -27.54 -7.87
C ALA A 252 15.67 -28.57 -8.97
N ARG A 253 14.57 -28.36 -9.71
CA ARG A 253 14.20 -29.22 -10.86
C ARG A 253 15.23 -29.16 -11.99
N ARG A 254 15.76 -27.98 -12.31
CA ARG A 254 16.79 -27.82 -13.35
C ARG A 254 18.11 -28.49 -12.98
N ALA A 255 18.51 -28.43 -11.70
CA ALA A 255 19.71 -29.08 -11.20
C ALA A 255 19.63 -30.62 -11.30
N ILE A 256 18.44 -31.20 -11.06
CA ILE A 256 18.22 -32.65 -11.16
C ILE A 256 18.28 -33.15 -12.62
N VAL A 257 17.86 -32.31 -13.59
CA VAL A 257 17.84 -32.67 -15.03
C VAL A 257 19.22 -32.54 -15.70
N SER A 258 20.25 -32.05 -14.99
CA SER A 258 21.64 -32.05 -15.47
C SER A 258 22.49 -33.13 -14.77
N PRO A 259 22.32 -34.44 -15.04
CA PRO A 259 23.36 -35.39 -14.72
C PRO A 259 24.50 -35.17 -15.73
N GLY A 260 25.67 -34.80 -15.21
CA GLY A 260 26.86 -34.57 -16.02
C GLY A 260 27.13 -35.75 -16.94
N LEU A 261 27.29 -35.45 -18.23
CA LEU A 261 27.89 -36.38 -19.19
C LEU A 261 29.33 -36.63 -18.71
N PRO A 262 29.75 -37.87 -18.38
CA PRO A 262 31.14 -38.10 -18.00
C PRO A 262 32.04 -37.81 -19.21
N PRO A 263 33.25 -37.26 -19.00
CA PRO A 263 34.16 -36.98 -20.11
C PRO A 263 34.56 -38.31 -20.75
N LEU A 264 34.31 -38.44 -22.05
CA LEU A 264 34.83 -39.53 -22.85
C LEU A 264 36.36 -39.40 -22.88
N VAL A 265 37.02 -40.23 -22.06
CA VAL A 265 38.47 -40.40 -22.10
C VAL A 265 38.79 -41.24 -23.33
N THR A 266 39.14 -40.58 -24.43
CA THR A 266 39.75 -41.24 -25.60
C THR A 266 41.19 -41.59 -25.21
N ARG A 267 41.47 -42.87 -24.96
CA ARG A 267 42.84 -43.39 -24.95
C ARG A 267 43.20 -43.82 -26.38
N PHE A 268 44.43 -43.46 -26.76
CA PHE A 268 45.13 -43.78 -28.01
C PHE A 268 45.09 -45.27 -28.38
#